data_AF-A0A2H0TIU8-F1
#
_entry.id   AF-A0A2H0TIU8-F1
#
_cell.length_a   1.000
_cell.length_b   1.000
_cell.length_c   1.000
_cell.angle_alpha   90.00
_cell.angle_beta   90.00
_cell.angle_gamma   90.00
#
_symmetry.space_group_name_H-M   'P 1'
#
loop_
_entity.id
_entity.type
_entity.pdbx_description
1 polymer ?
#
loop_
_entity_poly.entity_id
_entity_poly.type
_entity_poly.pdbx_seq_one_letter_code
_entity_poly.pdbx_strand_id
1 'polypeptide(L)'
;MPKESTPAPIQTPAPAPNLAQKPKGGWFQKIPRDILFSPGGMILIFFALIIEIIDLLLPLPLVEYLIEIPLEIIFLVLLSIIAHYPFKAMVIPFIIERIPIISDILPTWLIRMFF
;
A
#
# COMPACT_ATOMS: atom_id res chain seq x y z
N MET A 1 -40.85 -19.55 52.14
CA MET A 1 -40.34 -19.93 50.80
C MET A 1 -39.24 -18.94 50.44
N PRO A 2 -37.98 -19.36 50.27
CA PRO A 2 -36.91 -18.45 49.84
C PRO A 2 -37.04 -18.17 48.33
N LYS A 3 -36.89 -16.91 47.93
CA LYS A 3 -36.94 -16.49 46.53
C LYS A 3 -35.66 -16.91 45.82
N GLU A 4 -35.82 -17.69 44.75
CA GLU A 4 -34.77 -18.12 43.85
C GLU A 4 -34.27 -16.92 43.03
N SER A 5 -33.02 -16.52 43.23
CA SER A 5 -32.38 -15.44 42.48
C SER A 5 -31.84 -15.99 41.16
N THR A 6 -32.51 -15.66 40.06
CA THR A 6 -32.04 -15.96 38.70
C THR A 6 -30.67 -15.31 38.45
N PRO A 7 -29.63 -16.05 38.04
CA PRO A 7 -28.34 -15.47 37.71
C PRO A 7 -28.45 -14.60 36.45
N ALA A 8 -27.79 -13.44 36.47
CA ALA A 8 -27.78 -12.50 35.36
C ALA A 8 -27.13 -13.12 34.09
N PRO A 9 -27.56 -12.73 32.88
CA PRO A 9 -26.97 -13.22 31.64
C PRO A 9 -25.49 -12.82 31.57
N ILE A 10 -24.62 -13.80 31.30
CA ILE A 10 -23.20 -13.56 31.06
C ILE A 10 -23.08 -12.72 29.79
N GLN A 11 -22.72 -11.45 29.93
CA GLN A 11 -22.42 -10.58 28.80
C GLN A 11 -21.19 -11.16 28.10
N THR A 12 -21.39 -11.71 26.90
CA THR A 12 -20.28 -12.12 26.04
C THR A 12 -19.52 -10.85 25.66
N PRO A 13 -18.19 -10.77 25.86
CA PRO A 13 -17.43 -9.60 25.42
C PRO A 13 -17.67 -9.38 23.92
N ALA A 14 -17.98 -8.14 23.54
CA ALA A 14 -18.08 -7.78 22.13
C ALA A 14 -16.78 -8.22 21.40
N PRO A 15 -16.86 -8.73 20.17
CA PRO A 15 -15.68 -9.11 19.40
C PRO A 15 -14.73 -7.91 19.36
N ALA A 16 -13.48 -8.11 19.78
CA ALA A 16 -12.47 -7.07 19.72
C ALA A 16 -12.40 -6.49 18.30
N PRO A 17 -12.28 -5.16 18.13
CA PRO A 17 -12.16 -4.55 16.82
C PRO A 17 -11.00 -5.22 16.09
N ASN A 18 -11.30 -5.73 14.89
CA ASN A 18 -10.40 -6.52 14.06
C ASN A 18 -9.18 -5.66 13.72
N LEU A 19 -8.13 -5.75 14.55
CA LEU A 19 -6.87 -5.06 14.30
C LEU A 19 -6.35 -5.60 12.97
N ALA A 20 -6.36 -4.71 11.98
CA ALA A 20 -5.97 -4.94 10.59
C ALA A 20 -4.96 -6.10 10.47
N GLN A 21 -5.42 -7.20 9.88
CA GLN A 21 -4.60 -8.39 9.69
C GLN A 21 -3.34 -7.99 8.93
N LYS A 22 -2.19 -8.13 9.60
CA LYS A 22 -0.88 -7.86 9.02
C LYS A 22 -0.75 -8.67 7.71
N PRO A 23 -0.47 -8.04 6.56
CA PRO A 23 -0.61 -8.73 5.28
C PRO A 23 0.41 -9.86 5.15
N LYS A 24 -0.04 -11.05 4.73
CA LYS A 24 0.74 -12.32 4.66
C LYS A 24 1.94 -12.20 3.71
N GLY A 25 3.17 -11.99 4.22
CA GLY A 25 4.40 -11.59 3.48
C GLY A 25 4.83 -12.37 2.21
N GLY A 26 4.01 -12.34 1.16
CA GLY A 26 4.28 -12.89 -0.17
C GLY A 26 4.87 -11.86 -1.13
N TRP A 27 5.17 -12.31 -2.35
CA TRP A 27 5.76 -11.50 -3.43
C TRP A 27 4.76 -10.60 -4.16
N PHE A 28 3.48 -10.92 -4.05
CA PHE A 28 2.38 -10.12 -4.56
C PHE A 28 1.35 -9.97 -3.45
N GLN A 29 1.10 -8.73 -3.06
CA GLN A 29 0.06 -8.41 -2.09
C GLN A 29 -0.75 -7.23 -2.60
N LYS A 30 -2.03 -7.22 -2.27
CA LYS A 30 -2.85 -6.04 -2.51
C LYS A 30 -2.71 -5.08 -1.34
N ILE A 31 -2.63 -3.78 -1.62
CA ILE A 31 -2.72 -2.76 -0.57
C ILE A 31 -4.17 -2.76 -0.03
N PRO A 32 -4.38 -2.90 1.30
CA PRO A 32 -5.72 -2.84 1.89
C PRO A 32 -6.43 -1.53 1.57
N ARG A 33 -7.72 -1.59 1.21
CA ARG A 33 -8.48 -0.40 0.77
C ARG A 33 -8.63 0.64 1.87
N ASP A 34 -8.78 0.20 3.11
CA ASP A 34 -8.83 1.04 4.31
C ASP A 34 -7.55 1.88 4.49
N ILE A 35 -6.39 1.30 4.17
CA ILE A 35 -5.12 2.01 4.15
C ILE A 35 -5.04 2.92 2.93
N LEU A 36 -5.43 2.45 1.75
CA LEU A 36 -5.37 3.20 0.50
C LEU A 36 -6.17 4.51 0.56
N PHE A 37 -7.35 4.49 1.17
CA PHE A 37 -8.21 5.67 1.33
C PHE A 37 -8.01 6.40 2.67
N SER A 38 -7.01 6.01 3.46
CA SER A 38 -6.60 6.77 4.64
C SER A 38 -5.86 8.06 4.24
N PRO A 39 -5.70 9.05 5.13
CA PRO A 39 -4.88 10.24 4.84
C PRO A 39 -3.45 9.89 4.40
N GLY A 40 -2.85 8.85 5.00
CA GLY A 40 -1.53 8.35 4.59
C GLY A 40 -1.54 7.71 3.21
N GLY A 41 -2.57 6.92 2.90
CA GLY A 41 -2.75 6.34 1.56
C GLY A 41 -2.93 7.41 0.48
N MET A 42 -3.66 8.48 0.78
CA MET A 42 -3.79 9.63 -0.13
C MET A 42 -2.45 10.31 -0.40
N ILE A 43 -1.60 10.48 0.63
CA ILE A 43 -0.23 11.01 0.44
C ILE A 43 0.56 10.11 -0.50
N LEU A 44 0.46 8.79 -0.36
CA LEU A 44 1.12 7.84 -1.26
C LEU A 44 0.59 7.98 -2.70
N ILE A 45 -0.72 8.07 -2.89
CA ILE A 45 -1.32 8.27 -4.22
C ILE A 45 -0.83 9.57 -4.86
N PHE A 46 -0.87 10.69 -4.12
CA PHE A 46 -0.39 11.97 -4.62
C PHE A 46 1.10 11.93 -4.96
N PHE A 47 1.92 11.29 -4.12
CA PHE A 47 3.34 11.17 -4.38
C PHE A 47 3.63 10.31 -5.62
N ALA A 48 2.91 9.20 -5.78
CA ALA A 48 3.02 8.37 -6.98
C ALA A 48 2.62 9.13 -8.26
N LEU A 49 1.55 9.95 -8.20
CA LEU A 49 1.16 10.81 -9.33
C LEU A 49 2.21 11.88 -9.64
N ILE A 50 2.91 12.43 -8.64
CA ILE A 50 4.00 13.39 -8.88
C ILE A 50 5.16 12.72 -9.61
N ILE A 51 5.53 11.49 -9.22
CA ILE A 51 6.57 10.72 -9.90
C ILE A 51 6.19 10.50 -11.38
N GLU A 52 4.97 10.07 -11.63
CA GLU A 52 4.43 9.86 -12.98
C GLU A 52 4.48 11.12 -13.85
N ILE A 53 4.12 12.27 -13.28
CA ILE A 53 4.15 13.55 -13.99
C ILE A 53 5.59 13.95 -14.30
N ILE A 54 6.53 13.73 -13.37
CA ILE A 54 7.95 14.02 -13.59
C ILE A 54 8.51 13.16 -14.72
N ASP A 55 8.17 11.87 -14.72
CA ASP A 55 8.53 10.91 -15.75
C ASP A 55 8.07 11.38 -17.14
N LEU A 56 6.78 11.71 -17.26
CA LEU A 56 6.19 12.22 -18.50
C LEU A 56 6.77 13.57 -18.96
N LEU A 57 7.26 14.42 -18.04
CA LEU A 57 7.84 15.73 -18.38
C LEU A 57 9.31 15.67 -18.80
N LEU A 58 10.03 14.60 -18.50
CA LEU A 58 11.48 14.49 -18.72
C LEU A 58 11.78 13.56 -19.91
N PRO A 59 11.90 14.08 -21.14
CA PRO A 59 12.11 13.24 -22.33
C PRO A 59 13.55 12.70 -22.48
N LEU A 60 14.40 12.85 -21.46
CA LEU A 60 15.82 12.50 -21.51
C LEU A 60 16.10 11.27 -20.63
N PRO A 61 16.29 10.08 -21.22
CA PRO A 61 16.26 8.81 -20.48
C PRO A 61 17.31 8.71 -19.37
N LEU A 62 18.48 9.35 -19.53
CA LEU A 62 19.53 9.32 -18.50
C LEU A 62 19.25 10.26 -17.32
N VAL A 63 18.58 11.38 -17.55
CA VAL A 63 18.27 12.38 -16.51
C VAL A 63 17.03 11.95 -15.75
N GLU A 64 16.07 11.37 -16.46
CA GLU A 64 14.86 10.72 -15.95
C GLU A 64 15.22 9.68 -14.87
N TYR A 65 16.04 8.67 -15.19
CA TYR A 65 16.45 7.66 -14.18
C TYR A 65 17.17 8.24 -12.96
N LEU A 66 17.92 9.34 -13.11
CA LEU A 66 18.63 9.96 -12.00
C LEU A 66 17.68 10.62 -10.99
N ILE A 67 16.48 11.02 -11.42
CA ILE A 67 15.46 11.69 -10.62
C ILE A 67 14.39 10.70 -10.18
N GLU A 68 13.88 9.89 -11.12
CA GLU A 68 12.82 8.91 -10.94
C GLU A 68 13.23 7.84 -9.92
N ILE A 69 14.42 7.23 -10.05
CA ILE A 69 14.85 6.14 -9.15
C ILE A 69 14.90 6.61 -7.68
N PRO A 70 15.55 7.73 -7.30
CA PRO A 70 15.50 8.22 -5.93
C PRO A 70 14.09 8.48 -5.42
N LEU A 71 13.21 9.08 -6.24
CA LEU A 71 11.83 9.36 -5.84
C LEU A 71 11.03 8.07 -5.62
N GLU A 72 11.20 7.08 -6.48
CA GLU A 72 10.61 5.76 -6.30
C GLU A 72 11.11 5.08 -5.02
N ILE A 73 12.42 5.13 -4.72
CA ILE A 73 12.95 4.57 -3.48
C ILE A 73 12.31 5.24 -2.26
N ILE A 74 12.13 6.57 -2.30
CA ILE A 74 11.38 7.30 -1.26
C ILE A 74 9.94 6.79 -1.19
N PHE A 75 9.27 6.61 -2.33
CA PHE A 75 7.90 6.09 -2.37
C PHE A 75 7.80 4.68 -1.75
N LEU A 76 8.73 3.77 -2.07
CA LEU A 76 8.77 2.43 -1.48
C LEU A 76 8.97 2.46 0.05
N VAL A 77 9.83 3.35 0.55
CA VAL A 77 10.03 3.55 1.99
C VAL A 77 8.74 4.07 2.64
N LEU A 78 8.11 5.09 2.05
CA LEU A 78 6.84 5.63 2.55
C LEU A 78 5.74 4.57 2.53
N LEU A 79 5.65 3.77 1.47
CA LEU A 79 4.70 2.67 1.34
C LEU A 79 4.93 1.63 2.43
N SER A 80 6.18 1.31 2.76
CA SER A 80 6.50 0.37 3.84
C SER A 80 6.11 0.91 5.21
N ILE A 81 6.28 2.22 5.45
CA ILE A 81 6.00 2.84 6.76
C ILE A 81 4.50 3.07 6.95
N ILE A 82 3.84 3.64 5.95
CA ILE A 82 2.44 4.06 6.04
C ILE A 82 1.51 2.84 5.86
N ALA A 83 1.73 2.06 4.79
CA ALA A 83 0.85 0.95 4.47
C ALA A 83 1.27 -0.37 5.13
N HIS A 84 2.38 -0.37 5.90
CA HIS A 84 2.96 -1.57 6.50
C HIS A 84 3.16 -2.71 5.49
N TYR A 85 3.37 -2.32 4.23
CA TYR A 85 3.47 -3.22 3.11
C TYR A 85 4.88 -3.83 3.09
N PRO A 86 5.04 -5.15 2.88
CA PRO A 86 6.33 -5.79 3.00
C PRO A 86 7.23 -5.46 1.81
N PHE A 87 8.49 -5.11 2.09
CA PHE A 87 9.50 -4.82 1.06
C PHE A 87 9.61 -5.90 -0.02
N LYS A 88 9.45 -7.19 0.34
CA LYS A 88 9.49 -8.30 -0.62
C LYS A 88 8.43 -8.18 -1.72
N ALA A 89 7.24 -7.67 -1.38
CA ALA A 89 6.16 -7.47 -2.34
C ALA A 89 6.37 -6.24 -3.24
N MET A 90 7.36 -5.39 -2.93
CA MET A 90 7.69 -4.20 -3.71
C MET A 90 8.76 -4.45 -4.78
N VAL A 91 9.58 -5.51 -4.61
CA VAL A 91 10.71 -5.80 -5.49
C VAL A 91 10.28 -6.09 -6.92
N ILE A 92 9.29 -6.98 -7.11
CA ILE A 92 8.87 -7.36 -8.46
C ILE A 92 8.29 -6.17 -9.21
N PRO A 93 7.34 -5.40 -8.65
CA PRO A 93 6.84 -4.22 -9.34
C PRO A 93 7.92 -3.18 -9.64
N PHE A 94 8.88 -2.95 -8.74
CA PHE A 94 10.02 -2.05 -8.99
C PHE A 94 10.88 -2.51 -10.17
N ILE A 95 11.07 -3.83 -10.35
CA ILE A 95 11.79 -4.36 -11.52
C ILE A 95 10.96 -4.22 -12.79
N ILE A 96 9.64 -4.39 -12.71
CA ILE A 96 8.73 -4.26 -13.86
C ILE A 96 8.70 -2.83 -14.40
N GLU A 97 8.73 -1.80 -13.53
CA GLU A 97 8.83 -0.39 -13.96
C GLU A 97 10.10 -0.11 -14.79
N ARG A 98 11.14 -0.93 -14.67
CA ARG A 98 12.38 -0.77 -15.45
C ARG A 98 12.30 -1.34 -16.86
N ILE A 99 11.16 -1.89 -17.25
CA ILE A 99 10.93 -2.40 -18.59
C ILE A 99 10.12 -1.32 -19.34
N PRO A 100 10.73 -0.56 -20.27
CA PRO A 100 10.09 0.60 -20.90
C PRO A 100 8.72 0.29 -21.51
N ILE A 101 8.59 -0.90 -22.11
CA ILE A 101 7.34 -1.34 -22.74
C ILE A 101 6.19 -1.50 -21.73
N ILE A 102 6.49 -1.80 -20.47
CA ILE A 102 5.48 -2.05 -19.44
C ILE A 102 5.15 -0.74 -18.70
N SER A 103 6.16 0.07 -18.37
CA SER A 103 5.97 1.37 -17.73
C SER A 103 5.17 2.33 -18.61
N ASP A 104 5.38 2.32 -19.92
CA ASP A 104 4.64 3.17 -20.88
C ASP A 104 3.12 2.89 -20.93
N ILE A 105 2.69 1.69 -20.56
CA ILE A 105 1.29 1.25 -20.71
C ILE A 105 0.49 1.52 -19.45
N LEU A 106 1.05 1.22 -18.27
CA LEU A 106 0.35 1.39 -17.02
C LEU A 106 1.34 1.46 -15.85
N PRO A 107 1.16 2.41 -14.92
CA PRO A 107 2.04 2.48 -13.76
C PRO A 107 1.84 1.25 -12.88
N THR A 108 2.92 0.55 -12.53
CA THR A 108 2.81 -0.67 -11.71
C THR A 108 2.36 -0.36 -10.28
N TRP A 109 2.52 0.88 -9.81
CA TRP A 109 1.95 1.33 -8.54
C TRP A 109 0.42 1.28 -8.57
N LEU A 110 -0.21 1.59 -9.71
CA LEU A 110 -1.66 1.53 -9.89
C LEU A 110 -2.15 0.08 -9.80
N ILE A 111 -1.41 -0.85 -10.41
CA ILE A 111 -1.74 -2.29 -10.37
C ILE A 111 -1.85 -2.77 -8.91
N ARG A 112 -0.88 -2.41 -8.05
CA ARG A 112 -0.82 -2.79 -6.63
C ARG A 112 -1.96 -2.23 -5.77
N MET A 113 -2.57 -1.11 -6.20
CA MET A 113 -3.72 -0.53 -5.50
C MET A 113 -5.01 -1.33 -5.75
N PHE A 114 -5.11 -1.99 -6.92
CA PHE A 114 -6.34 -2.62 -7.37
C PHE A 114 -6.29 -4.15 -7.45
N PHE A 115 -5.12 -4.76 -7.63
CA PHE A 115 -4.90 -6.21 -7.78
C PHE A 115 -3.94 -6.75 -6.72
#